data_AF-A0A660XSN6-F1
#
_entry.id   AF-A0A660XSN6-F1
#
_cell.length_a   1.000
_cell.length_b   1.000
_cell.length_c   1.000
_cell.angle_alpha   90.00
_cell.angle_beta   90.00
_cell.angle_gamma   90.00
#
_symmetry.space_group_name_H-M   'P 1'
#
loop_
_entity.id
_entity.type
_entity.pdbx_description
1 polymer ?
#
loop_
_entity_poly.entity_id
_entity_poly.type
_entity_poly.pdbx_seq_one_letter_code
_entity_poly.pdbx_strand_id
1 'polypeptide(L)'
;MISCYQFKKYISDYIDKEISFHNRKSFEEHLENCPSCNVLFQSILNTKKSMSCFTKVAVSDDFMLKLRDRILADRNARIQSSQKRGFSLNKIPSFAYGFAAALLIVIVSFFIFRYQKYGGSTAVAPPIVREQIQKMSPNSPHAAVPAGQVSQGQYVSSDDENSDVDSSRMKYYQGQEQTPDKSLQDRIKTVKGQH
;
A
#
# COMPACT_ATOMS: atom_id res chain seq x y z
N MET A 1 -25.54 -39.03 26.74
CA MET A 1 -24.30 -39.75 27.11
C MET A 1 -23.37 -40.03 25.94
N ILE A 2 -22.08 -39.76 26.12
CA ILE A 2 -20.96 -40.28 25.32
C ILE A 2 -20.37 -41.56 25.96
N SER A 3 -19.55 -42.32 25.21
CA SER A 3 -18.80 -43.45 25.74
C SER A 3 -17.49 -43.03 26.41
N CYS A 4 -16.94 -43.86 27.29
CA CYS A 4 -15.67 -43.61 28.00
C CYS A 4 -14.47 -43.40 27.05
N TYR A 5 -14.55 -43.94 25.82
CA TYR A 5 -13.56 -43.71 24.77
C TYR A 5 -13.64 -42.30 24.19
N GLN A 6 -14.85 -41.82 23.85
CA GLN A 6 -15.05 -40.45 23.38
C GLN A 6 -14.74 -39.43 24.50
N PHE A 7 -15.08 -39.76 25.75
CA PHE A 7 -14.66 -38.98 26.92
C PHE A 7 -13.13 -38.82 26.99
N LYS A 8 -12.38 -39.92 26.88
CA LYS A 8 -10.90 -39.90 26.82
C LYS A 8 -10.36 -39.09 25.64
N LYS A 9 -11.08 -38.99 24.52
CA LYS A 9 -10.69 -38.16 23.37
C LYS A 9 -10.85 -36.67 23.65
N TYR A 10 -11.98 -36.25 24.23
CA TYR A 10 -12.29 -34.83 24.49
C TYR A 10 -11.66 -34.27 25.78
N ILE A 11 -10.91 -35.07 26.54
CA ILE A 11 -10.41 -34.67 27.86
C ILE A 11 -9.40 -33.52 27.79
N SER A 12 -8.53 -33.50 26.77
CA SER A 12 -7.60 -32.39 26.51
C SER A 12 -8.36 -31.14 26.11
N ASP A 13 -9.22 -31.25 25.09
CA ASP A 13 -10.08 -30.19 24.56
C ASP A 13 -10.88 -29.49 25.69
N TYR A 14 -11.38 -30.26 26.66
CA TYR A 14 -12.08 -29.71 27.83
C TYR A 14 -11.14 -28.99 28.80
N ILE A 15 -9.98 -29.59 29.11
CA ILE A 15 -8.99 -29.07 30.07
C ILE A 15 -8.31 -27.78 29.58
N ASP A 16 -8.21 -27.59 28.27
CA ASP A 16 -7.63 -26.41 27.62
C ASP A 16 -8.69 -25.46 27.01
N LYS A 17 -9.99 -25.80 27.19
CA LYS A 17 -11.20 -25.00 26.85
C LYS A 17 -11.50 -24.84 25.35
N GLU A 18 -11.00 -25.76 24.52
CA GLU A 18 -11.26 -25.81 23.07
C GLU A 18 -12.45 -26.73 22.70
N ILE A 19 -13.02 -27.47 23.66
CA ILE A 19 -14.18 -28.35 23.44
C ILE A 19 -15.41 -27.59 22.92
N SER A 20 -16.06 -28.14 21.89
CA SER A 20 -17.27 -27.54 21.32
C SER A 20 -18.44 -27.51 22.32
N PHE A 21 -19.25 -26.45 22.27
CA PHE A 21 -20.39 -26.25 23.18
C PHE A 21 -21.35 -27.45 23.23
N HIS A 22 -21.62 -28.06 22.07
CA HIS A 22 -22.44 -29.28 21.97
C HIS A 22 -21.86 -30.46 22.74
N ASN A 23 -20.55 -30.71 22.60
CA ASN A 23 -19.90 -31.86 23.22
C ASN A 23 -19.68 -31.65 24.73
N ARG A 24 -19.49 -30.39 25.15
CA ARG A 24 -19.26 -30.02 26.55
C ARG A 24 -20.36 -30.54 27.48
N LYS A 25 -21.64 -30.32 27.16
CA LYS A 25 -22.75 -30.81 28.01
C LYS A 25 -22.73 -32.33 28.18
N SER A 26 -22.50 -33.07 27.09
CA SER A 26 -22.43 -34.54 27.11
C SER A 26 -21.17 -35.09 27.81
N PHE A 27 -20.12 -34.26 27.94
CA PHE A 27 -18.91 -34.56 28.68
C PHE A 27 -19.08 -34.33 30.19
N GLU A 28 -19.73 -33.22 30.57
CA GLU A 28 -20.15 -32.93 31.95
C GLU A 28 -21.12 -34.01 32.48
N GLU A 29 -22.15 -34.37 31.69
CA GLU A 29 -23.05 -35.51 31.95
C GLU A 29 -22.28 -36.83 32.20
N HIS A 30 -21.19 -37.08 31.47
CA HIS A 30 -20.39 -38.29 31.62
C HIS A 30 -19.47 -38.26 32.85
N LEU A 31 -18.99 -37.08 33.28
CA LEU A 31 -18.20 -36.91 34.51
C LEU A 31 -19.00 -37.22 35.78
N GLU A 32 -20.28 -36.87 35.79
CA GLU A 32 -21.18 -37.12 36.92
C GLU A 32 -21.57 -38.60 36.99
N ASN A 33 -21.84 -39.23 35.85
CA ASN A 33 -22.36 -40.61 35.80
C ASN A 33 -21.28 -41.71 35.74
N CYS A 34 -20.02 -41.39 35.43
CA CYS A 34 -18.96 -42.40 35.27
C CYS A 34 -17.77 -42.20 36.24
N PRO A 35 -17.72 -42.93 37.38
CA PRO A 35 -16.73 -42.70 38.43
C PRO A 35 -15.28 -42.99 37.98
N SER A 36 -15.06 -43.97 37.09
CA SER A 36 -13.71 -44.27 36.57
C SER A 36 -13.18 -43.16 35.64
N CYS A 37 -14.05 -42.50 34.88
CA CYS A 37 -13.73 -41.32 34.08
C CYS A 37 -13.51 -40.08 34.96
N ASN A 38 -14.26 -39.94 36.06
CA ASN A 38 -14.03 -38.89 37.06
C ASN A 38 -12.65 -39.03 37.72
N VAL A 39 -12.27 -40.22 38.20
CA VAL A 39 -10.94 -40.50 38.77
C VAL A 39 -9.81 -40.20 37.77
N LEU A 40 -9.99 -40.56 36.49
CA LEU A 40 -9.03 -40.22 35.43
C LEU A 40 -8.88 -38.69 35.27
N PHE A 41 -9.98 -37.96 35.24
CA PHE A 41 -9.99 -36.50 35.11
C PHE A 41 -9.31 -35.82 36.31
N GLN A 42 -9.62 -36.24 37.55
CA GLN A 42 -8.96 -35.72 38.75
C GLN A 42 -7.44 -36.00 38.75
N SER A 43 -7.01 -37.18 38.27
CA SER A 43 -5.59 -37.51 38.12
C SER A 43 -4.86 -36.56 37.15
N ILE A 44 -5.48 -36.25 36.00
CA ILE A 44 -4.91 -35.32 35.02
C ILE A 44 -4.92 -33.88 35.56
N LEU A 45 -5.98 -33.45 36.26
CA LEU A 45 -6.00 -32.14 36.92
C LEU A 45 -4.91 -32.01 38.00
N ASN A 46 -4.69 -33.05 38.81
CA ASN A 46 -3.60 -33.09 39.79
C ASN A 46 -2.22 -33.03 39.10
N THR A 47 -2.05 -33.71 37.96
CA THR A 47 -0.81 -33.63 37.16
C THR A 47 -0.60 -32.20 36.62
N LYS A 48 -1.63 -31.58 36.02
CA LYS A 48 -1.60 -30.19 35.53
C LYS A 48 -1.30 -29.20 36.67
N LYS A 49 -1.86 -29.41 37.86
CA LYS A 49 -1.59 -28.63 39.07
C LYS A 49 -0.14 -28.77 39.55
N SER A 50 0.40 -29.99 39.62
CA SER A 50 1.80 -30.23 39.98
C SER A 50 2.77 -29.57 38.99
N MET A 51 2.48 -29.65 37.68
CA MET A 51 3.27 -28.96 36.65
C MET A 51 3.15 -27.43 36.73
N SER A 52 2.01 -26.88 37.18
CA SER A 52 1.86 -25.44 37.40
C SER A 52 2.68 -24.89 38.57
N CYS A 53 3.29 -25.76 39.39
CA CYS A 53 4.14 -25.40 40.52
C CYS A 53 5.61 -25.15 40.13
N PHE A 54 6.01 -25.37 38.88
CA PHE A 54 7.38 -25.10 38.45
C PHE A 54 7.73 -23.60 38.58
N THR A 55 8.88 -23.30 39.17
CA THR A 55 9.40 -21.93 39.32
C THR A 55 9.43 -21.22 37.98
N LYS A 56 8.74 -20.07 37.89
CA LYS A 56 8.75 -19.23 36.69
C LYS A 56 10.18 -18.76 36.44
N VAL A 57 10.83 -19.33 35.41
CA VAL A 57 12.18 -18.95 35.01
C VAL A 57 12.19 -17.48 34.59
N ALA A 58 12.88 -16.65 35.38
CA ALA A 58 13.18 -15.28 34.99
C ALA A 58 14.25 -15.31 33.89
N VAL A 59 13.94 -14.68 32.75
CA VAL A 59 14.96 -14.31 31.76
C VAL A 59 15.70 -13.06 32.25
N SER A 60 16.90 -12.80 31.73
CA SER A 60 17.56 -11.51 31.95
C SER A 60 16.74 -10.37 31.36
N ASP A 61 16.79 -9.17 31.96
CA ASP A 61 15.96 -8.02 31.57
C ASP A 61 16.17 -7.63 30.09
N ASP A 62 17.41 -7.77 29.62
CA ASP A 62 17.86 -7.51 28.25
C ASP A 62 17.46 -8.61 27.23
N PHE A 63 16.87 -9.73 27.67
CA PHE A 63 16.44 -10.82 26.77
C PHE A 63 15.49 -10.35 25.67
N MET A 64 14.51 -9.50 26.03
CA MET A 64 13.51 -9.00 25.07
C MET A 64 14.08 -7.99 24.07
N LEU A 65 15.16 -7.29 24.42
CA LEU A 65 15.89 -6.40 23.51
C LEU A 65 16.72 -7.24 22.54
N LYS A 66 17.59 -8.12 23.05
CA LYS A 66 18.38 -9.08 22.25
C LYS A 66 17.51 -9.95 21.31
N LEU A 67 16.32 -10.35 21.75
CA LEU A 67 15.36 -11.09 20.93
C LEU A 67 14.80 -10.22 19.78
N ARG A 68 14.35 -8.99 20.08
CA ARG A 68 13.89 -8.03 19.06
C ARG A 68 15.00 -7.76 18.04
N ASP A 69 16.20 -7.46 18.49
CA ASP A 69 17.33 -7.11 17.61
C ASP A 69 17.72 -8.29 16.71
N ARG A 70 17.71 -9.52 17.24
CA ARG A 70 17.97 -10.72 16.45
C ARG A 70 16.88 -10.99 15.40
N ILE A 71 15.61 -10.73 15.71
CA ILE A 71 14.49 -10.83 14.76
C ILE A 71 14.62 -9.78 13.65
N LEU A 72 14.97 -8.53 14.01
CA LEU A 72 15.19 -7.45 13.04
C LEU A 72 16.43 -7.72 12.16
N ALA A 73 17.51 -8.22 12.74
CA ALA A 73 18.73 -8.59 12.02
C ALA A 73 18.49 -9.71 11.00
N ASP A 74 17.79 -10.79 11.38
CA ASP A 74 17.45 -11.88 10.45
C ASP A 74 16.53 -11.39 9.32
N ARG A 75 15.50 -10.59 9.65
CA ARG A 75 14.60 -9.98 8.64
C ARG A 75 15.37 -9.11 7.65
N ASN A 76 16.27 -8.26 8.15
CA ASN A 76 17.08 -7.36 7.32
C ASN A 76 18.10 -8.12 6.47
N ALA A 77 18.74 -9.17 7.02
CA ALA A 77 19.65 -10.05 6.28
C ALA A 77 18.94 -10.77 5.13
N ARG A 78 17.73 -11.31 5.37
CA ARG A 78 16.88 -11.90 4.31
C ARG A 78 16.57 -10.90 3.20
N ILE A 79 16.12 -9.68 3.55
CA ILE A 79 15.80 -8.62 2.60
C ILE A 79 17.03 -8.20 1.79
N GLN A 80 18.18 -7.98 2.42
CA GLN A 80 19.40 -7.66 1.67
C GLN A 80 19.85 -8.82 0.76
N SER A 81 19.64 -10.09 1.16
CA SER A 81 19.95 -11.26 0.34
C SER A 81 19.05 -11.42 -0.89
N SER A 82 17.83 -10.88 -0.89
CA SER A 82 16.96 -10.83 -2.09
C SER A 82 17.27 -9.59 -2.92
N GLN A 83 17.47 -8.43 -2.29
CA GLN A 83 17.81 -7.18 -2.99
C GLN A 83 19.14 -7.28 -3.76
N LYS A 84 20.18 -7.91 -3.19
CA LYS A 84 21.45 -8.18 -3.90
C LYS A 84 21.33 -9.17 -5.07
N ARG A 85 20.20 -9.87 -5.23
CA ARG A 85 19.90 -10.69 -6.42
C ARG A 85 19.14 -9.93 -7.52
N GLY A 86 18.58 -8.76 -7.21
CA GLY A 86 17.67 -8.03 -8.12
C GLY A 86 18.34 -7.06 -9.11
N PHE A 87 19.59 -6.63 -8.88
CA PHE A 87 20.21 -5.55 -9.67
C PHE A 87 21.68 -5.82 -10.07
N SER A 88 21.95 -6.99 -10.66
CA SER A 88 23.24 -7.28 -11.29
C SER A 88 23.22 -6.89 -12.78
N LEU A 89 23.81 -5.74 -13.14
CA LEU A 89 23.85 -5.22 -14.51
C LEU A 89 24.40 -6.25 -15.53
N ASN A 90 25.39 -7.06 -15.12
CA ASN A 90 25.94 -8.17 -15.93
C ASN A 90 24.95 -9.31 -16.29
N LYS A 91 23.68 -9.25 -15.86
CA LYS A 91 22.62 -10.18 -16.30
C LYS A 91 21.58 -9.55 -17.23
N ILE A 92 21.76 -8.29 -17.62
CA ILE A 92 20.89 -7.62 -18.59
C ILE A 92 21.24 -8.14 -19.99
N PRO A 93 20.31 -8.74 -20.75
CA PRO A 93 20.59 -9.24 -22.09
C PRO A 93 20.88 -8.07 -23.05
N SER A 94 21.82 -8.24 -23.98
CA SER A 94 22.32 -7.18 -24.86
C SER A 94 21.23 -6.39 -25.60
N PHE A 95 20.12 -7.05 -25.94
CA PHE A 95 18.95 -6.45 -26.60
C PHE A 95 18.26 -5.35 -25.78
N ALA A 96 18.31 -5.41 -24.44
CA ALA A 96 17.71 -4.39 -23.58
C ALA A 96 18.39 -3.02 -23.70
N TYR A 97 19.71 -2.99 -23.98
CA TYR A 97 20.43 -1.75 -24.30
C TYR A 97 19.95 -1.15 -25.64
N GLY A 98 19.63 -2.00 -26.62
CA GLY A 98 19.01 -1.58 -27.88
C GLY A 98 17.63 -0.95 -27.67
N PHE A 99 16.77 -1.57 -26.85
CA PHE A 99 15.49 -0.97 -26.48
C PHE A 99 15.63 0.35 -25.70
N ALA A 100 16.56 0.43 -24.74
CA ALA A 100 16.81 1.67 -24.00
C ALA A 100 17.27 2.81 -24.93
N ALA A 101 18.20 2.52 -25.86
CA ALA A 101 18.64 3.48 -26.86
C ALA A 101 17.49 3.90 -27.80
N ALA A 102 16.68 2.95 -28.27
CA ALA A 102 15.52 3.25 -29.13
C ALA A 102 14.48 4.15 -28.44
N LEU A 103 14.18 3.91 -27.16
CA LEU A 103 13.28 4.76 -26.38
C LEU A 103 13.84 6.18 -26.20
N LEU A 104 15.14 6.32 -25.90
CA LEU A 104 15.78 7.63 -25.82
C LEU A 104 15.74 8.38 -27.15
N ILE A 105 15.98 7.69 -28.27
CA ILE A 105 15.86 8.26 -29.63
C ILE A 105 14.43 8.74 -29.89
N VAL A 106 13.41 7.92 -29.60
CA VAL A 106 12.00 8.29 -29.78
C VAL A 106 11.62 9.52 -28.94
N ILE A 107 12.07 9.59 -27.69
CA ILE A 107 11.84 10.76 -26.82
C ILE A 107 12.50 12.02 -27.40
N VAL A 108 13.78 11.95 -27.79
CA VAL A 108 14.51 13.09 -28.38
C VAL A 108 13.87 13.52 -29.71
N SER A 109 13.50 12.58 -30.58
CA SER A 109 12.77 12.88 -31.84
C SER A 109 11.42 13.54 -31.59
N PHE A 110 10.67 13.12 -30.57
CA PHE A 110 9.40 13.75 -30.20
C PHE A 110 9.59 15.20 -29.75
N PHE A 111 10.61 15.50 -28.93
CA PHE A 111 10.94 16.86 -28.55
C PHE A 111 11.36 17.71 -29.76
N ILE A 112 12.26 17.22 -30.62
CA ILE A 112 12.68 17.94 -31.84
C ILE A 112 11.47 18.23 -32.75
N PHE A 113 10.57 17.27 -32.95
CA PHE A 113 9.37 17.44 -33.77
C PHE A 113 8.38 18.45 -33.16
N ARG A 114 8.27 18.51 -31.83
CA ARG A 114 7.52 19.57 -31.14
C ARG A 114 8.14 20.94 -31.38
N TYR A 115 9.46 21.09 -31.30
CA TYR A 115 10.13 22.38 -31.53
C TYR A 115 10.05 22.85 -32.99
N GLN A 116 10.17 21.96 -33.98
CA GLN A 116 10.07 22.36 -35.40
C GLN A 116 8.68 22.94 -35.75
N LYS A 117 7.60 22.49 -35.11
CA LYS A 117 6.25 23.06 -35.34
C LYS A 117 6.05 24.51 -34.85
N TYR A 118 7.02 25.12 -34.16
CA TYR A 118 6.98 26.54 -33.81
C TYR A 118 7.77 27.45 -34.78
N GLY A 119 8.45 26.89 -35.79
CA GLY A 119 9.33 27.63 -36.71
C GLY A 119 8.78 27.89 -38.11
N GLY A 120 7.47 27.75 -38.35
CA GLY A 120 6.93 27.52 -39.71
C GLY A 120 5.66 28.30 -40.11
N SER A 121 5.42 29.50 -39.58
CA SER A 121 4.27 30.33 -39.98
C SER A 121 4.55 31.10 -41.28
N THR A 122 4.18 30.54 -42.43
CA THR A 122 4.18 31.25 -43.72
C THR A 122 3.08 32.32 -43.74
N ALA A 123 3.45 33.58 -43.49
CA ALA A 123 2.53 34.70 -43.48
C ALA A 123 1.99 35.02 -44.89
N VAL A 124 0.83 34.46 -45.24
CA VAL A 124 0.08 34.84 -46.44
C VAL A 124 -0.57 36.20 -46.19
N ALA A 125 0.06 37.27 -46.69
CA ALA A 125 -0.46 38.63 -46.58
C ALA A 125 -1.78 38.79 -47.37
N PRO A 126 -2.81 39.46 -46.81
CA PRO A 126 -4.09 39.67 -47.47
C PRO A 126 -3.97 40.55 -48.73
N PRO A 127 -4.88 40.39 -49.71
CA PRO A 127 -4.70 40.91 -51.07
C PRO A 127 -4.63 42.44 -51.19
N ILE A 128 -5.15 43.18 -50.21
CA ILE A 128 -5.30 44.65 -50.20
C ILE A 128 -3.96 45.37 -50.42
N VAL A 129 -2.84 44.79 -49.99
CA VAL A 129 -1.50 45.40 -50.09
C VAL A 129 -0.97 45.44 -51.54
N ARG A 130 -1.51 44.63 -52.46
CA ARG A 130 -0.94 44.47 -53.81
C ARG A 130 -1.18 45.67 -54.75
N GLU A 131 -2.32 46.35 -54.65
CA GLU A 131 -2.65 47.48 -55.55
C GLU A 131 -1.84 48.76 -55.28
N GLN A 132 -1.36 48.96 -54.05
CA GLN A 132 -0.57 50.15 -53.69
C GLN A 132 0.86 50.09 -54.26
N ILE A 133 1.43 48.89 -54.40
CA ILE A 133 2.84 48.71 -54.80
C ILE A 133 3.09 49.10 -56.28
N GLN A 134 2.08 49.02 -57.14
CA GLN A 134 2.21 49.42 -58.56
C GLN A 134 1.95 50.92 -58.82
N LYS A 135 1.63 51.73 -57.80
CA LYS A 135 1.16 53.12 -57.98
C LYS A 135 1.97 54.18 -57.22
N MET A 136 3.23 53.90 -56.82
CA MET A 136 4.16 54.98 -56.46
C MET A 136 5.64 54.62 -56.69
N SER A 137 6.27 55.35 -57.61
CA SER A 137 7.71 55.67 -57.61
C SER A 137 7.77 57.20 -57.61
N PRO A 138 8.47 57.82 -56.64
CA PRO A 138 9.86 58.19 -56.89
C PRO A 138 10.79 58.12 -55.66
N ASN A 139 12.01 58.64 -55.82
CA ASN A 139 13.11 58.67 -54.84
C ASN A 139 12.75 59.22 -53.44
N SER A 140 13.14 58.46 -52.39
CA SER A 140 14.07 58.84 -51.30
C SER A 140 13.86 60.14 -50.46
N PRO A 141 14.37 60.23 -49.21
CA PRO A 141 14.28 59.29 -48.08
C PRO A 141 13.88 59.99 -46.75
N HIS A 142 13.65 59.20 -45.69
CA HIS A 142 14.03 59.39 -44.27
C HIS A 142 13.02 58.74 -43.29
N ALA A 143 13.41 58.49 -42.05
CA ALA A 143 12.68 57.63 -41.09
C ALA A 143 12.61 58.19 -39.66
N ALA A 144 11.46 58.01 -39.00
CA ALA A 144 11.21 58.11 -37.55
C ALA A 144 9.89 57.37 -37.24
N VAL A 145 9.83 56.16 -36.63
CA VAL A 145 10.04 55.83 -35.20
C VAL A 145 9.09 56.62 -34.26
N PRO A 146 8.29 56.02 -33.35
CA PRO A 146 7.88 54.60 -33.16
C PRO A 146 6.38 54.40 -32.70
N ALA A 147 6.10 53.24 -32.07
CA ALA A 147 4.95 52.86 -31.20
C ALA A 147 3.58 52.56 -31.86
N GLY A 148 2.75 51.61 -31.38
CA GLY A 148 2.97 50.52 -30.41
C GLY A 148 1.95 50.46 -29.26
N GLN A 149 1.05 49.45 -29.22
CA GLN A 149 0.16 49.19 -28.08
C GLN A 149 -0.43 47.75 -28.03
N VAL A 150 -1.26 47.45 -27.02
CA VAL A 150 -1.59 46.10 -26.49
C VAL A 150 -3.10 45.85 -26.40
N SER A 151 -3.55 44.62 -26.70
CA SER A 151 -4.69 43.91 -26.07
C SER A 151 -4.68 42.44 -26.56
N GLN A 152 -4.82 41.34 -25.81
CA GLN A 152 -5.45 40.96 -24.53
C GLN A 152 -6.89 40.40 -24.62
N GLY A 153 -6.99 39.07 -24.51
CA GLY A 153 -8.09 38.37 -23.84
C GLY A 153 -9.29 37.90 -24.68
N GLN A 154 -9.65 36.62 -24.53
CA GLN A 154 -11.02 36.13 -24.31
C GLN A 154 -10.96 34.67 -23.81
N TYR A 155 -11.88 34.26 -22.94
CA TYR A 155 -12.08 32.85 -22.51
C TYR A 155 -13.55 32.46 -22.72
N VAL A 156 -13.85 31.17 -22.90
CA VAL A 156 -15.18 30.56 -22.63
C VAL A 156 -15.07 29.02 -22.63
N SER A 157 -15.93 28.36 -21.86
CA SER A 157 -16.09 26.89 -21.69
C SER A 157 -17.13 26.31 -22.68
N SER A 158 -17.53 25.02 -22.71
CA SER A 158 -17.19 23.87 -21.84
C SER A 158 -16.65 22.67 -22.66
N ASP A 159 -17.16 21.43 -22.74
CA ASP A 159 -18.36 20.73 -22.25
C ASP A 159 -18.00 19.25 -21.92
N ASP A 160 -18.83 18.53 -21.16
CA ASP A 160 -18.55 17.17 -20.64
C ASP A 160 -18.72 16.03 -21.67
N GLU A 161 -18.02 14.91 -21.47
CA GLU A 161 -18.64 13.58 -21.64
C GLU A 161 -18.01 12.51 -20.73
N ASN A 162 -18.83 11.60 -20.21
CA ASN A 162 -18.46 10.55 -19.25
C ASN A 162 -18.17 9.21 -19.93
N SER A 163 -17.32 8.36 -19.34
CA SER A 163 -17.23 6.93 -19.70
C SER A 163 -16.86 6.03 -18.52
N ASP A 164 -17.86 5.37 -17.95
CA ASP A 164 -17.69 4.31 -16.97
C ASP A 164 -17.01 3.07 -17.57
N VAL A 165 -16.04 2.48 -16.87
CA VAL A 165 -15.50 1.15 -17.18
C VAL A 165 -15.42 0.30 -15.92
N ASP A 166 -16.07 -0.87 -15.97
CA ASP A 166 -16.12 -1.89 -14.93
C ASP A 166 -14.72 -2.36 -14.45
N SER A 167 -14.60 -2.65 -13.15
CA SER A 167 -13.40 -3.23 -12.54
C SER A 167 -13.74 -4.34 -11.52
N SER A 168 -14.62 -5.25 -11.92
CA SER A 168 -15.09 -6.40 -11.12
C SER A 168 -14.05 -7.51 -10.90
N ARG A 169 -12.83 -7.20 -10.43
CA ARG A 169 -11.83 -8.23 -10.08
C ARG A 169 -10.78 -7.89 -9.00
N MET A 170 -11.21 -7.75 -7.74
CA MET A 170 -10.45 -8.32 -6.60
C MET A 170 -11.30 -8.42 -5.32
N LYS A 171 -11.67 -9.66 -4.96
CA LYS A 171 -12.07 -10.03 -3.58
C LYS A 171 -11.14 -11.13 -3.09
N TYR A 172 -10.14 -10.77 -2.28
CA TYR A 172 -9.49 -11.63 -1.27
C TYR A 172 -8.47 -10.81 -0.49
N TYR A 173 -8.85 -10.34 0.70
CA TYR A 173 -8.04 -10.22 1.93
C TYR A 173 -8.85 -9.42 2.95
N GLN A 174 -9.40 -10.10 3.96
CA GLN A 174 -10.19 -9.46 5.01
C GLN A 174 -9.32 -9.26 6.25
N GLY A 175 -8.80 -8.03 6.40
CA GLY A 175 -8.18 -7.57 7.66
C GLY A 175 -9.26 -7.15 8.65
N GLN A 176 -9.03 -7.37 9.95
CA GLN A 176 -10.01 -7.04 10.99
C GLN A 176 -10.07 -5.53 11.23
N GLU A 177 -11.25 -4.93 11.08
CA GLU A 177 -11.54 -3.60 11.63
C GLU A 177 -11.62 -3.68 13.16
N GLN A 178 -10.65 -3.07 13.84
CA GLN A 178 -10.81 -2.73 15.25
C GLN A 178 -11.42 -1.33 15.34
N THR A 179 -12.59 -1.23 15.97
CA THR A 179 -13.26 0.04 16.23
C THR A 179 -12.40 0.93 17.14
N PRO A 180 -12.32 2.25 16.88
CA PRO A 180 -11.54 3.15 17.73
C PRO A 180 -12.21 3.31 19.10
N ASP A 181 -11.47 2.97 20.16
CA ASP A 181 -11.88 3.23 21.53
C ASP A 181 -12.03 4.75 21.77
N LYS A 182 -13.16 5.15 22.36
CA LYS A 182 -13.49 6.54 22.66
C LYS A 182 -12.75 7.08 23.91
N SER A 183 -12.11 6.22 24.72
CA SER A 183 -11.48 6.59 26.00
C SER A 183 -10.35 7.63 25.90
N LEU A 184 -9.78 7.87 24.72
CA LEU A 184 -8.61 8.74 24.55
C LEU A 184 -8.92 10.23 24.42
N GLN A 185 -10.16 10.64 24.11
CA GLN A 185 -10.47 12.05 23.83
C GLN A 185 -10.48 12.93 25.10
N ASP A 186 -10.94 12.41 26.24
CA ASP A 186 -11.04 13.20 27.48
C ASP A 186 -9.67 13.52 28.09
N ARG A 187 -8.63 12.75 27.77
CA ARG A 187 -7.25 12.98 28.23
C ARG A 187 -6.57 14.20 27.59
N ILE A 188 -7.15 14.79 26.55
CA ILE A 188 -6.57 15.93 25.81
C ILE A 188 -7.04 17.27 26.41
N LYS A 189 -8.19 17.32 27.10
CA LYS A 189 -8.78 18.57 27.60
C LYS A 189 -8.17 19.09 28.91
N THR A 190 -7.53 18.24 29.71
CA THR A 190 -7.04 18.60 31.05
C THR A 190 -5.73 19.40 31.06
N VAL A 191 -5.02 19.53 29.92
CA VAL A 191 -3.69 20.16 29.86
C VAL A 191 -3.74 21.59 29.29
N LYS A 192 -4.93 22.13 28.98
CA LYS A 192 -5.10 23.48 28.40
C LYS A 192 -5.79 24.48 29.33
N GLY A 193 -5.51 24.38 30.63
CA GLY A 193 -6.10 25.22 31.69
C GLY A 193 -5.12 25.78 32.71
N GLN A 194 -3.80 25.70 32.46
CA GLN A 194 -2.76 26.25 33.33
C GLN A 194 -1.56 26.81 32.52
N HIS A 195 -1.77 27.94 31.85
CA HIS A 195 -0.81 29.05 31.80
C HIS A 195 -1.42 30.31 31.18
#